data_AF-A0A0M7GLM7-F1
#
_entry.id   AF-A0A0M7GLM7-F1
#
_cell.length_a   1.000
_cell.length_b   1.000
_cell.length_c   1.000
_cell.angle_alpha   90.00
_cell.angle_beta   90.00
_cell.angle_gamma   90.00
#
_symmetry.space_group_name_H-M   'P 1'
#
loop_
_entity.id
_entity.type
_entity.pdbx_description
1 polymer ?
#
loop_
_entity_poly.entity_id
_entity_poly.type
_entity_poly.pdbx_seq_one_letter_code
_entity_poly.pdbx_strand_id
1 'polypeptide(L)'
;MDEEYRKDLRLWFGLSHSAFCVMPRVFMEAMPEEWKEKVAQLLFEYDDTIKTNVCGVHSCFVTVKDADNKFMKMPEDIINYRHPKKEFIASFLKK
;
A
#
# COMPACT_ATOMS: atom_id res chain seq x y z
N MET A 1 10.10 -24.01 -9.51
CA MET A 1 8.68 -23.86 -9.15
C MET A 1 8.26 -22.54 -9.76
N ASP A 2 7.39 -22.58 -10.75
CA ASP A 2 7.08 -21.39 -11.56
C ASP A 2 6.39 -20.33 -10.69
N GLU A 3 6.84 -19.07 -10.76
CA GLU A 3 6.33 -17.98 -9.92
C GLU A 3 4.99 -17.44 -10.40
N GLU A 4 4.33 -18.15 -11.33
CA GLU A 4 3.09 -17.74 -11.97
C GLU A 4 1.96 -17.44 -10.97
N TYR A 5 1.90 -18.17 -9.85
CA TYR A 5 0.93 -17.94 -8.77
C TYR A 5 1.02 -16.53 -8.17
N ARG A 6 2.19 -15.84 -8.27
CA ARG A 6 2.35 -14.46 -7.79
C ARG A 6 1.56 -13.44 -8.60
N LYS A 7 1.03 -13.84 -9.76
CA LYS A 7 0.12 -13.02 -10.58
C LYS A 7 -1.34 -13.15 -10.14
N ASP A 8 -1.68 -14.12 -9.29
CA ASP A 8 -3.05 -14.33 -8.82
C ASP A 8 -3.40 -13.38 -7.66
N LEU A 9 -4.10 -12.30 -7.98
CA LEU A 9 -4.59 -11.33 -7.01
C LEU A 9 -5.55 -11.95 -5.98
N ARG A 10 -6.36 -12.95 -6.37
CA ARG A 10 -7.30 -13.61 -5.46
C ARG A 10 -6.58 -14.45 -4.44
N LEU A 11 -5.54 -15.16 -4.87
CA LEU A 11 -4.67 -15.91 -3.97
C LEU A 11 -4.05 -14.98 -2.92
N TRP A 12 -3.55 -13.81 -3.33
CA TRP A 12 -2.99 -12.82 -2.40
C TRP A 12 -4.00 -12.38 -1.34
N PHE A 13 -5.25 -12.06 -1.71
CA PHE A 13 -6.29 -11.72 -0.75
C PHE A 13 -6.71 -12.92 0.13
N GLY A 14 -6.71 -14.13 -0.42
CA GLY A 14 -7.11 -15.37 0.26
C GLY A 14 -6.13 -15.86 1.34
N LEU A 15 -4.87 -15.39 1.32
CA LEU A 15 -3.86 -15.67 2.35
C LEU A 15 -4.07 -14.86 3.65
N SER A 16 -5.30 -14.37 3.90
CA SER A 16 -5.68 -13.52 5.04
C SER A 16 -4.96 -12.17 5.10
N HIS A 17 -4.31 -11.75 4.01
CA HIS A 17 -3.47 -10.54 4.00
C HIS A 17 -4.28 -9.25 4.13
N SER A 18 -5.55 -9.20 3.71
CA SER A 18 -6.42 -8.04 3.99
C SER A 18 -7.85 -8.18 3.47
N ALA A 19 -8.81 -7.61 4.22
CA ALA A 19 -10.13 -7.22 3.67
C ALA A 19 -10.08 -5.87 2.93
N PHE A 20 -9.00 -5.09 3.11
CA PHE A 20 -8.75 -3.78 2.52
C PHE A 20 -7.23 -3.57 2.26
N CYS A 21 -6.85 -3.11 1.07
CA CYS A 21 -5.43 -2.85 0.74
C CYS A 21 -5.06 -1.40 1.05
N VAL A 22 -4.04 -1.17 1.91
CA VAL A 22 -3.49 0.16 2.20
C VAL A 22 -2.02 0.18 1.86
N MET A 23 -1.62 1.11 0.99
CA MET A 23 -0.22 1.31 0.61
C MET A 23 0.23 2.70 1.05
N PRO A 24 1.14 2.82 2.04
CA PRO A 24 1.67 4.12 2.44
C PRO A 24 2.43 4.80 1.31
N ARG A 25 2.16 6.09 1.09
CA ARG A 25 2.78 6.88 0.02
C ARG A 25 4.31 6.85 0.07
N VAL A 26 4.91 6.91 1.26
CA VAL A 26 6.38 6.85 1.42
C VAL A 26 6.98 5.60 0.79
N PHE A 27 6.30 4.46 0.90
CA PHE A 27 6.77 3.21 0.31
C PHE A 27 6.58 3.19 -1.20
N MET A 28 5.47 3.74 -1.71
CA MET A 28 5.19 3.83 -3.15
C MET A 28 6.19 4.76 -3.87
N GLU A 29 6.50 5.91 -3.28
CA GLU A 29 7.45 6.89 -3.84
C GLU A 29 8.90 6.36 -3.85
N ALA A 30 9.21 5.41 -2.98
CA ALA A 30 10.52 4.74 -2.91
C ALA A 30 10.66 3.56 -3.89
N MET A 31 9.60 3.18 -4.61
CA MET A 31 9.67 2.11 -5.61
C MET A 31 10.57 2.51 -6.80
N PRO A 32 11.15 1.53 -7.52
CA PRO A 32 11.81 1.79 -8.81
C PRO A 32 10.91 2.56 -9.78
N GLU A 33 11.50 3.37 -10.66
CA GLU A 33 10.73 4.23 -11.59
C GLU A 33 9.72 3.43 -12.42
N GLU A 34 10.14 2.31 -12.99
CA GLU A 34 9.28 1.41 -13.77
C GLU A 34 8.07 0.92 -12.96
N TRP A 35 8.24 0.68 -11.66
CA TRP A 35 7.15 0.22 -10.80
C TRP A 35 6.17 1.36 -10.51
N LYS A 36 6.69 2.57 -10.26
CA LYS A 36 5.86 3.76 -10.07
C LYS A 36 5.00 4.03 -11.30
N GLU A 37 5.57 3.93 -12.49
CA GLU A 37 4.85 4.10 -13.76
C GLU A 37 3.73 3.06 -13.92
N LYS A 38 4.04 1.77 -13.72
CA LYS A 38 3.04 0.68 -13.83
C LYS A 38 1.91 0.82 -12.81
N VAL A 39 2.25 1.14 -11.56
CA VAL A 39 1.25 1.33 -10.51
C VAL A 39 0.42 2.58 -10.80
N ALA A 40 1.00 3.67 -11.27
CA ALA A 40 0.26 4.86 -11.64
C ALA A 40 -0.74 4.59 -12.76
N GLN A 41 -0.33 3.92 -13.84
CA GLN A 41 -1.22 3.52 -14.93
C GLN A 41 -2.39 2.68 -14.43
N LEU A 42 -2.10 1.65 -13.61
CA LEU A 42 -3.13 0.78 -13.05
C LEU A 42 -4.11 1.54 -12.13
N LEU A 43 -3.62 2.51 -11.35
CA LEU A 43 -4.48 3.32 -10.48
C LEU A 43 -5.41 4.23 -11.30
N PHE A 44 -4.95 4.80 -12.40
CA PHE A 44 -5.81 5.57 -13.31
C PHE A 44 -6.87 4.66 -13.96
N GLU A 45 -6.48 3.51 -14.50
CA GLU A 45 -7.43 2.54 -15.07
C GLU A 45 -8.47 2.08 -14.03
N TYR A 46 -8.04 1.87 -12.79
CA TYR A 46 -8.92 1.50 -11.69
C TYR A 46 -9.96 2.60 -11.40
N ASP A 47 -9.54 3.87 -11.30
CA ASP A 47 -10.43 5.00 -11.01
C ASP A 47 -11.44 5.24 -12.15
N ASP A 48 -10.98 5.12 -13.40
CA ASP A 48 -11.82 5.28 -14.59
C ASP A 48 -12.89 4.17 -14.72
N THR A 49 -12.57 2.96 -14.26
CA THR A 49 -13.42 1.78 -14.47
C THR A 49 -14.31 1.47 -13.26
N ILE A 50 -13.80 1.68 -12.05
CA ILE A 50 -14.43 1.19 -10.82
C ILE A 50 -15.08 2.34 -10.06
N LYS A 51 -16.42 2.33 -10.02
CA LYS A 51 -17.18 3.26 -9.16
C LYS A 51 -17.01 2.88 -7.70
N THR A 52 -16.05 3.49 -7.01
CA THR A 52 -15.73 3.22 -5.60
C THR A 52 -16.78 3.75 -4.61
N ASN A 53 -17.65 4.66 -5.05
CA ASN A 53 -18.67 5.30 -4.22
C ASN A 53 -20.01 4.53 -4.12
N VAL A 54 -20.14 3.40 -4.80
CA VAL A 54 -21.41 2.64 -4.87
C VAL A 54 -21.91 2.15 -3.51
N CYS A 55 -21.03 2.00 -2.54
CA CYS A 55 -21.36 1.55 -1.18
C CYS A 55 -21.79 2.68 -0.23
N GLY A 56 -21.84 3.94 -0.69
CA GLY A 56 -22.26 5.07 0.15
C GLY A 56 -21.30 5.43 1.29
N VAL A 57 -20.06 4.93 1.24
CA VAL A 57 -19.02 5.22 2.23
C VAL A 57 -18.49 6.63 2.01
N HIS A 58 -18.65 7.50 3.01
CA HIS A 58 -18.14 8.88 2.95
C HIS A 58 -16.62 8.95 3.12
N SER A 59 -16.05 8.16 4.03
CA SER A 59 -14.61 8.14 4.32
C SER A 59 -14.20 6.85 5.02
N CYS A 60 -12.96 6.42 4.78
CA CYS A 60 -12.29 5.34 5.53
C CYS A 60 -11.16 5.93 6.37
N PHE A 61 -10.95 5.40 7.57
CA PHE A 61 -9.76 5.70 8.36
C PHE A 61 -8.96 4.41 8.58
N VAL A 62 -7.64 4.55 8.61
CA VAL A 62 -6.71 3.45 8.84
C VAL A 62 -6.06 3.66 10.21
N THR A 63 -6.04 2.61 11.02
CA THR A 63 -5.31 2.58 12.29
C THR A 63 -4.22 1.53 12.22
N VAL A 64 -3.16 1.72 13.00
CA VAL A 64 -2.07 0.75 13.12
C VAL A 64 -2.06 0.12 14.51
N LYS A 65 -1.45 -1.06 14.58
CA LYS A 65 -1.19 -1.76 15.82
C LYS A 65 0.29 -2.10 15.91
N ASP A 66 0.79 -2.18 17.14
CA ASP A 66 2.12 -2.67 17.41
C ASP A 66 2.21 -4.20 17.29
N ALA A 67 3.41 -4.75 17.52
CA ALA A 67 3.66 -6.19 17.49
C ALA A 67 2.86 -6.98 18.54
N ASP A 68 2.43 -6.31 19.62
CA ASP A 68 1.59 -6.88 20.68
C ASP A 68 0.09 -6.71 20.40
N ASN A 69 -0.28 -6.32 19.17
CA ASN A 69 -1.66 -6.14 18.70
C ASN A 69 -2.41 -5.01 19.44
N LYS A 70 -1.70 -4.05 20.03
CA LYS A 70 -2.28 -2.85 20.67
C LYS A 70 -2.34 -1.71 19.68
N PHE A 71 -3.43 -0.94 19.73
CA PHE A 71 -3.55 0.25 18.89
C PHE A 71 -2.47 1.27 19.23
N MET A 72 -1.84 1.81 18.19
CA MET A 72 -0.81 2.84 18.33
C MET A 72 -1.05 3.98 17.34
N LYS A 73 -0.36 5.10 17.54
CA LYS A 73 -0.35 6.19 16.56
C LYS A 73 0.44 5.75 15.33
N MET A 74 -0.01 6.20 14.16
CA MET A 74 0.75 6.01 12.92
C MET A 74 2.14 6.64 13.08
N PRO A 75 3.23 5.91 12.76
CA PRO A 75 4.58 6.45 12.85
C PRO A 75 4.78 7.73 12.04
N GLU A 76 5.52 8.70 12.58
CA GLU A 76 5.79 9.98 11.91
C GLU A 76 6.49 9.80 10.57
N ASP A 77 7.38 8.81 10.45
CA ASP A 77 8.10 8.53 9.21
C ASP A 77 7.17 8.08 8.08
N ILE A 78 5.99 7.57 8.41
CA ILE A 78 4.94 7.19 7.45
C ILE A 78 4.03 8.39 7.13
N ILE A 79 3.70 9.21 8.14
CA ILE A 79 2.85 10.39 7.97
C ILE A 79 3.56 11.50 7.19
N ASN A 80 4.86 11.72 7.44
CA ASN A 80 5.63 12.82 6.84
C ASN A 80 6.11 12.49 5.41
N TYR A 81 5.17 12.10 4.54
CA TYR A 81 5.46 11.69 3.18
C TYR A 81 5.95 12.81 2.26
N ARG A 82 5.76 14.08 2.64
CA ARG A 82 6.26 15.23 1.87
C ARG A 82 7.76 15.42 2.03
N HIS A 83 8.31 15.02 3.18
CA HIS A 83 9.72 15.13 3.52
C HIS A 83 10.19 13.85 4.24
N PRO A 84 10.15 12.68 3.57
CA PRO A 84 10.53 11.42 4.19
C PRO A 84 12.04 11.42 4.51
N LYS A 85 12.39 10.88 5.69
CA LYS A 85 13.80 10.78 6.09
C LYS A 85 14.54 9.79 5.19
N LYS A 86 15.69 10.20 4.63
CA LYS A 86 16.50 9.34 3.76
C LYS A 86 16.94 8.03 4.45
N GLU A 87 17.27 8.13 5.74
CA GLU A 87 17.63 6.97 6.57
C GLU A 87 16.48 5.96 6.69
N PHE A 88 15.25 6.46 6.85
CA PHE A 88 14.06 5.62 6.87
C PHE A 88 13.86 4.92 5.52
N ILE A 89 13.97 5.64 4.41
CA ILE A 89 13.87 5.04 3.06
C ILE A 89 14.91 3.93 2.87
N ALA A 90 16.17 4.20 3.23
CA ALA A 90 17.25 3.23 3.11
C ALA A 90 17.05 1.98 3.98
N SER A 91 16.26 2.06 5.06
CA SER A 91 16.02 0.95 5.98
C SER A 91 15.14 -0.16 5.43
N PHE A 92 14.21 0.15 4.52
CA PHE A 92 13.24 -0.82 3.98
C PHE A 92 13.48 -1.22 2.52
N LEU A 93 14.39 -0.54 1.82
CA LEU A 93 14.86 -1.00 0.52
C LEU A 93 15.81 -2.19 0.71
N LYS A 94 15.46 -3.35 0.13
CA LYS A 94 16.38 -4.50 0.09
C LYS A 94 17.58 -4.12 -0.77
N LYS A 95 18.79 -4.32 -0.23
CA LYS A 95 20.05 -4.18 -0.97
C LYS A 95 20.22 -5.32 -1.97
#